data_AF-A0A2N3PUC3-F1
#
_entry.id   AF-A0A2N3PUC3-F1
#
_cell.length_a   1.000
_cell.length_b   1.000
_cell.length_c   1.000
_cell.angle_alpha   90.00
_cell.angle_beta   90.00
_cell.angle_gamma   90.00
#
_symmetry.space_group_name_H-M   'P 1'
#
loop_
_entity.id
_entity.type
_entity.pdbx_description
1 polymer ?
#
loop_
_entity_poly.entity_id
_entity_poly.type
_entity_poly.pdbx_seq_one_letter_code
_entity_poly.pdbx_strand_id
1 'polypeptide(L)'
;MVRGVPMDEREMYAEMNALLGSIAKAFDLEPQEAARAVEAGEVGIEMREDFRGERYLAAQYRGRSAQIYQGAIKRPPESMTSPSNS
;
A
#
# COMPACT_ATOMS: atom_id res chain seq x y z
N MET A 1 15.30 -3.63 23.31
CA MET A 1 15.80 -3.20 21.98
C MET A 1 15.07 -4.03 20.93
N VAL A 2 14.11 -3.45 20.22
CA VAL A 2 13.43 -4.16 19.12
C VAL A 2 14.36 -4.04 17.91
N ARG A 3 15.04 -5.12 17.56
CA ARG A 3 15.88 -5.19 16.37
C ARG A 3 14.91 -5.31 15.19
N GLY A 4 14.58 -4.19 14.55
CA GLY A 4 13.84 -4.22 13.29
C GLY A 4 14.62 -5.12 12.32
N VAL A 5 13.99 -6.18 11.85
CA VAL A 5 14.54 -6.95 10.73
C VAL A 5 14.67 -5.96 9.58
N PRO A 6 15.85 -5.78 8.97
CA PRO A 6 15.94 -4.94 7.79
C PRO A 6 15.01 -5.56 6.74
N MET A 7 13.93 -4.85 6.39
CA MET A 7 13.10 -5.24 5.26
C MET A 7 13.99 -5.29 4.03
N ASP A 8 13.88 -6.33 3.21
CA ASP A 8 14.59 -6.40 1.94
C ASP A 8 14.17 -5.17 1.11
N GLU A 9 15.11 -4.50 0.45
CA GLU A 9 14.81 -3.39 -0.46
C GLU A 9 13.70 -3.77 -1.45
N ARG A 10 13.70 -5.03 -1.91
CA ARG A 10 12.67 -5.59 -2.79
C ARG A 10 11.29 -5.61 -2.16
N GLU A 11 11.20 -5.96 -0.88
CA GLU A 11 9.94 -5.95 -0.12
C GLU A 11 9.42 -4.51 0.04
N MET A 12 10.30 -3.57 0.37
CA MET A 12 9.96 -2.15 0.47
C MET A 12 9.44 -1.58 -0.87
N TYR A 13 10.09 -1.88 -1.99
CA TYR A 13 9.60 -1.49 -3.32
C TYR A 13 8.27 -2.14 -3.65
N ALA A 14 8.09 -3.41 -3.27
CA ALA A 14 6.83 -4.11 -3.48
C ALA A 14 5.70 -3.48 -2.67
N GLU A 15 5.94 -3.09 -1.42
CA GLU A 15 4.96 -2.39 -0.58
C GLU A 15 4.60 -1.02 -1.14
N MET A 16 5.58 -0.24 -1.57
CA MET A 16 5.37 1.06 -2.20
C MET A 16 4.53 0.93 -3.48
N ASN A 17 4.85 -0.03 -4.34
CA ASN A 17 4.10 -0.29 -5.57
C ASN A 17 2.65 -0.72 -5.27
N ALA A 18 2.43 -1.51 -4.22
CA ALA A 18 1.08 -1.86 -3.79
C ALA A 18 0.30 -0.64 -3.29
N LEU A 19 0.92 0.21 -2.48
CA LEU A 19 0.30 1.45 -2.02
C LEU A 19 -0.10 2.35 -3.18
N LEU A 20 0.82 2.61 -4.12
CA LEU A 20 0.57 3.42 -5.31
C LEU A 20 -0.56 2.82 -6.17
N GLY A 21 -0.58 1.49 -6.34
CA GLY A 21 -1.66 0.79 -7.04
C GLY A 21 -3.01 0.91 -6.34
N SER A 22 -3.04 0.90 -5.00
CA SER A 22 -4.26 1.14 -4.21
C SER A 22 -4.77 2.58 -4.38
N ILE A 23 -3.88 3.58 -4.35
CA ILE A 23 -4.22 4.99 -4.56
C ILE A 23 -4.77 5.19 -5.98
N ALA A 24 -4.09 4.62 -6.99
CA ALA A 24 -4.53 4.66 -8.38
C ALA A 24 -5.96 4.13 -8.53
N LYS A 25 -6.24 2.94 -7.99
CA LYS A 25 -7.59 2.35 -8.01
C LYS A 25 -8.62 3.18 -7.24
N ALA A 26 -8.25 3.75 -6.10
CA ALA A 26 -9.18 4.52 -5.27
C ALA A 26 -9.64 5.82 -5.94
N PHE A 27 -8.77 6.44 -6.73
CA PHE A 27 -9.04 7.70 -7.40
C PHE A 27 -9.29 7.58 -8.90
N ASP A 28 -9.31 6.37 -9.44
CA ASP A 28 -9.47 6.10 -10.87
C ASP A 28 -8.40 6.82 -11.70
N LEU A 29 -7.14 6.63 -11.28
CA LEU A 29 -5.96 7.19 -11.94
C LEU A 29 -5.14 6.08 -12.58
N GLU A 30 -4.38 6.44 -13.61
CA GLU A 30 -3.31 5.57 -14.10
C GLU A 30 -2.18 5.45 -13.05
N PRO A 31 -1.48 4.31 -12.96
CA PRO A 31 -0.44 4.10 -11.95
C PRO A 31 0.65 5.19 -11.95
N GLN A 32 1.06 5.67 -13.13
CA GLN A 32 2.06 6.73 -13.26
C GLN A 32 1.52 8.10 -12.80
N GLU A 33 0.22 8.35 -12.98
CA GLU A 33 -0.41 9.59 -12.50
C GLU A 33 -0.52 9.59 -10.97
N ALA A 34 -0.92 8.46 -10.38
CA ALA A 34 -0.96 8.30 -8.93
C ALA A 34 0.43 8.50 -8.29
N ALA A 35 1.49 7.93 -8.89
CA ALA A 35 2.86 8.14 -8.43
C ALA A 35 3.26 9.62 -8.45
N ARG A 36 3.02 10.31 -9.58
CA ARG A 36 3.31 11.75 -9.71
C ARG A 36 2.52 12.60 -8.71
N ALA A 37 1.24 12.31 -8.52
CA ALA A 37 0.40 13.04 -7.57
C ALA A 37 0.88 12.86 -6.12
N VAL A 38 1.35 11.68 -5.75
CA VAL A 38 1.96 11.42 -4.44
C VAL A 38 3.29 12.14 -4.30
N GLU A 39 4.18 12.05 -5.29
CA GLU A 39 5.49 12.74 -5.30
C GLU A 39 5.35 14.26 -5.23
N ALA A 40 4.34 14.82 -5.90
CA ALA A 40 4.02 16.25 -5.88
C ALA A 40 3.33 16.72 -4.60
N GLY A 41 2.98 15.80 -3.68
CA GLY A 41 2.24 16.12 -2.45
C GLY A 41 0.78 16.51 -2.68
N GLU A 42 0.20 16.18 -3.84
CA GLU A 42 -1.20 16.47 -4.18
C GLU A 42 -2.16 15.48 -3.52
N VAL A 43 -1.67 14.30 -3.15
CA VAL A 43 -2.43 13.30 -2.39
C VAL A 43 -2.15 13.48 -0.91
N GLY A 44 -3.13 13.98 -0.16
CA GLY A 44 -3.08 13.98 1.29
C GLY A 44 -3.28 12.56 1.82
N ILE A 45 -2.40 12.08 2.69
CA ILE A 45 -2.48 10.74 3.28
C ILE A 45 -2.34 10.84 4.79
N GLU A 46 -3.31 10.31 5.52
CA GLU A 46 -3.29 10.24 6.98
C GLU A 46 -3.62 8.81 7.45
N MET A 47 -2.87 8.28 8.41
CA MET A 47 -3.21 7.01 9.04
C MET A 47 -4.33 7.22 10.07
N ARG A 48 -5.41 6.46 9.96
CA ARG A 48 -6.57 6.52 10.85
C ARG A 48 -7.03 5.13 11.27
N GLU A 49 -7.96 5.09 12.21
CA GLU A 49 -8.60 3.89 12.73
C GLU A 49 -10.11 4.00 12.55
N ASP A 50 -10.75 2.92 12.10
CA ASP A 50 -12.20 2.87 11.94
C ASP A 50 -12.92 2.51 13.26
N PHE A 51 -14.25 2.40 13.24
CA PHE A 51 -15.05 2.06 14.42
C PHE A 51 -14.82 0.63 14.95
N ARG A 52 -14.10 -0.21 14.20
CA ARG A 52 -13.78 -1.61 14.53
C ARG A 52 -12.36 -1.76 15.07
N GLY A 53 -11.59 -0.67 15.13
CA GLY A 53 -10.18 -0.70 15.49
C GLY A 53 -9.26 -1.05 14.32
N GLU A 54 -9.76 -1.06 13.08
CA GLU A 54 -8.96 -1.42 11.90
C GLU A 54 -8.25 -0.16 11.37
N ARG A 55 -6.93 -0.29 11.14
CA ARG A 55 -6.12 0.83 10.62
C ARG A 55 -6.27 0.96 9.11
N TYR A 56 -6.44 2.18 8.64
CA TYR A 56 -6.56 2.52 7.22
C TYR A 56 -5.87 3.84 6.89
N LEU A 57 -5.51 4.03 5.61
CA LEU A 57 -5.05 5.31 5.09
C LEU A 57 -6.25 6.11 4.59
N ALA A 58 -6.51 7.25 5.23
CA ALA A 58 -7.41 8.28 4.73
C ALA A 58 -6.68 9.07 3.65
N ALA A 59 -6.97 8.78 2.39
CA ALA A 59 -6.40 9.46 1.25
C ALA A 59 -7.34 10.55 0.71
N GLN A 60 -6.79 11.68 0.29
CA GLN A 60 -7.54 12.82 -0.26
C GLN A 60 -6.85 13.30 -1.54
N TYR A 61 -7.60 13.43 -2.63
CA TYR A 61 -7.10 13.90 -3.91
C TYR A 61 -8.18 14.65 -4.68
N ARG A 62 -7.90 15.89 -5.12
CA ARG A 62 -8.82 16.74 -5.90
C ARG A 62 -10.25 16.80 -5.33
N GLY A 63 -10.38 16.92 -4.01
CA GLY A 63 -11.67 16.97 -3.32
C GLY A 63 -12.40 15.63 -3.15
N ARG A 64 -11.82 14.52 -3.64
CA ARG A 64 -12.28 13.15 -3.37
C ARG A 64 -11.57 12.59 -2.16
N SER A 65 -12.24 11.71 -1.42
CA SER A 65 -11.67 10.99 -0.27
C SER A 65 -11.84 9.49 -0.44
N ALA A 66 -10.84 8.73 0.01
CA ALA A 66 -10.85 7.27 0.00
C ALA A 66 -10.28 6.72 1.32
N GLN A 67 -10.80 5.55 1.72
CA GLN A 67 -10.26 4.77 2.83
C GLN A 67 -9.55 3.54 2.26
N ILE A 68 -8.23 3.44 2.46
CA ILE A 68 -7.41 2.36 1.92
C ILE A 68 -6.95 1.48 3.09
N TYR A 69 -7.48 0.27 3.18
CA TYR A 69 -7.14 -0.70 4.23
C TYR A 69 -5.93 -1.55 3.83
N GLN A 70 -5.01 -1.78 4.77
CA GLN A 70 -3.92 -2.76 4.58
C GLN A 70 -4.54 -4.14 4.31
N GLY A 71 -4.16 -4.77 3.19
CA GLY A 71 -4.65 -6.10 2.81
C GLY A 71 -5.86 -6.13 1.86
N ALA A 72 -6.44 -5.00 1.46
CA ALA A 72 -7.38 -4.97 0.34
C ALA A 72 -6.71 -5.39 -0.99
N ILE A 73 -5.38 -5.23 -1.08
CA ILE A 73 -4.54 -5.94 -2.05
C ILE A 73 -4.20 -7.30 -1.45
N LYS A 74 -5.05 -8.31 -1.73
CA LYS A 74 -4.69 -9.70 -1.48
C LYS A 74 -3.59 -10.08 -2.45
N ARG A 75 -2.34 -10.13 -1.99
CA ARG A 75 -1.29 -10.86 -2.71
C ARG A 75 -1.63 -12.35 -2.59
N PRO A 76 -1.51 -13.17 -3.65
CA PRO A 76 -1.47 -14.61 -3.44
C PRO A 76 -0.34 -14.90 -2.44
N PRO A 77 -0.52 -15.83 -1.48
CA PRO A 77 0.59 -16.26 -0.65
C PRO A 77 1.72 -16.69 -1.59
N GLU A 78 2.94 -16.18 -1.37
CA GLU A 78 4.10 -16.72 -2.06
C GLU A 78 4.09 -18.22 -1.79
N SER A 79 3.80 -19.00 -2.84
CA SER A 79 3.83 -20.45 -2.75
C SER A 79 5.15 -20.82 -2.11
N MET A 80 5.10 -21.41 -0.92
CA MET A 80 6.25 -22.01 -0.27
C MET A 80 6.80 -23.04 -1.26
N THR A 81 7.81 -22.63 -2.03
CA THR A 81 8.60 -23.53 -2.86
C THR A 81 9.29 -24.46 -1.88
N SER A 82 8.63 -25.58 -1.57
CA SER A 82 9.26 -26.65 -0.81
C SER A 82 10.41 -27.16 -1.69
N PRO A 83 11.66 -27.14 -1.21
CA PRO A 83 12.72 -27.85 -1.91
C PRO A 83 12.41 -29.33 -1.79
N SER A 84 11.86 -29.91 -2.85
CA SER A 84 11.75 -31.36 -2.99
C SER A 84 13.15 -31.90 -3.27
N ASN A 85 13.91 -32.18 -2.22
CA ASN A 85 15.03 -33.10 -2.32
C ASN A 85 14.48 -34.53 -2.18
N SER A 86 14.54 -35.29 -3.26
CA SER A 86 14.54 -36.75 -3.25
C SER A 86 15.57 -37.23 -4.27
#